data_AF-A0A6P8YRZ7-F1
#
_entry.id   AF-A0A6P8YRZ7-F1
#
_cell.length_a   1.000
_cell.length_b   1.000
_cell.length_c   1.000
_cell.angle_alpha   90.00
_cell.angle_beta   90.00
_cell.angle_gamma   90.00
#
_symmetry.space_group_name_H-M   'P 1'
#
loop_
_entity.id
_entity.type
_entity.pdbx_description
1 polymer ?
#
loop_
_entity_poly.entity_id
_entity_poly.type
_entity_poly.pdbx_seq_one_letter_code
_entity_poly.pdbx_strand_id
1 'polypeptide(L)'
;MPELNLTLCCIVTSLIASAVTIAPADKVVFSFPEFPYKETGKNEMAFHEYESACEQSPSCSQLASISRVRCVRECVSPSCYSEIYQSDQA
;
A
#
# COMPACT_ATOMS: atom_id res chain seq x y z
N MET A 1 -37.26 -17.45 -44.73
CA MET A 1 -37.26 -16.27 -43.84
C MET A 1 -35.86 -16.08 -43.24
N PRO A 2 -34.86 -15.62 -44.00
CA PRO A 2 -33.46 -15.49 -43.53
C PRO A 2 -33.13 -14.13 -42.89
N GLU A 3 -33.91 -13.08 -43.18
CA GLU A 3 -33.67 -11.69 -42.76
C GLU A 3 -33.76 -11.49 -41.23
N LEU A 4 -34.58 -12.29 -40.53
CA LEU A 4 -34.78 -12.18 -39.09
C LEU A 4 -33.59 -12.73 -38.28
N ASN A 5 -32.85 -13.70 -38.83
CA ASN A 5 -31.65 -14.26 -38.19
C ASN A 5 -30.45 -13.32 -38.32
N LEU A 6 -30.33 -12.59 -39.44
CA LEU A 6 -29.22 -11.68 -39.67
C LEU A 6 -29.35 -10.43 -38.78
N THR A 7 -30.55 -9.87 -38.68
CA THR A 7 -30.84 -8.71 -37.83
C THR A 7 -30.67 -9.02 -36.34
N LEU A 8 -31.14 -10.18 -35.87
CA LEU A 8 -30.92 -10.62 -34.49
C LEU A 8 -29.42 -10.80 -34.17
N CYS A 9 -28.65 -11.36 -35.10
CA CYS A 9 -27.20 -11.54 -34.96
C CYS A 9 -26.46 -10.19 -34.89
N CYS A 10 -26.87 -9.19 -35.68
CA CYS A 10 -26.32 -7.84 -35.62
C CYS A 10 -26.63 -7.13 -34.30
N ILE A 11 -27.82 -7.32 -33.73
CA ILE A 11 -28.21 -6.72 -32.43
C ILE A 11 -27.42 -7.37 -31.28
N VAL A 12 -27.26 -8.69 -31.31
CA VAL A 12 -26.49 -9.41 -30.28
C VAL A 12 -25.00 -9.04 -30.35
N THR A 13 -24.41 -8.94 -31.55
CA THR A 13 -23.00 -8.55 -31.70
C THR A 13 -22.74 -7.09 -31.29
N SER A 14 -23.66 -6.17 -31.56
CA SER A 14 -23.54 -4.77 -31.13
C SER A 14 -23.76 -4.57 -29.61
N LEU A 15 -24.59 -5.39 -28.96
CA LEU A 15 -24.72 -5.41 -27.49
C LEU A 15 -23.48 -5.98 -26.79
N ILE A 16 -22.82 -6.99 -27.37
CA ILE A 16 -21.60 -7.56 -26.79
C ILE A 16 -20.40 -6.61 -26.94
N ALA A 17 -20.35 -5.85 -28.05
CA ALA A 17 -19.27 -4.90 -28.33
C ALA A 17 -19.21 -3.70 -27.36
N SER A 18 -20.32 -3.37 -26.70
CA SER A 18 -20.40 -2.22 -25.77
C SER A 18 -19.97 -2.54 -24.34
N ALA A 19 -19.67 -3.80 -24.01
CA ALA A 19 -19.38 -4.24 -22.65
C ALA A 19 -17.89 -4.36 -22.27
N VAL A 20 -16.95 -4.12 -23.19
CA VAL A 20 -15.51 -4.28 -22.93
C VAL A 20 -14.79 -2.94 -23.00
N THR A 21 -15.04 -2.08 -22.02
CA THR A 21 -14.15 -0.96 -21.71
C THR A 21 -13.13 -1.45 -20.69
N ILE A 22 -11.98 -1.95 -21.17
CA ILE A 22 -10.82 -2.18 -20.30
C ILE A 22 -10.24 -0.80 -20.00
N ALA A 23 -10.53 -0.26 -18.83
CA ALA A 23 -9.86 0.94 -18.35
C ALA A 23 -8.34 0.63 -18.27
N PRO A 24 -7.47 1.48 -18.82
CA PRO A 24 -6.04 1.29 -18.67
C PRO A 24 -5.71 1.34 -17.18
N ALA A 25 -5.08 0.28 -16.65
CA ALA A 25 -4.54 0.31 -15.30
C ALA A 25 -3.43 1.36 -15.28
N ASP A 26 -3.63 2.45 -14.53
CA ASP A 26 -2.60 3.45 -14.32
C ASP A 26 -1.37 2.77 -13.70
N LYS A 27 -0.25 2.85 -14.39
CA LYS A 27 1.01 2.29 -13.92
C LYS A 27 1.52 3.16 -12.77
N VAL A 28 1.24 2.74 -11.53
CA VAL A 28 1.83 3.36 -10.34
C VAL A 28 3.29 2.93 -10.25
N VAL A 29 4.22 3.89 -10.39
CA VAL A 29 5.63 3.66 -10.12
C VAL A 29 5.86 3.98 -8.65
N PHE A 30 6.15 2.95 -7.85
CA PHE A 30 6.51 3.16 -6.46
C PHE A 30 7.92 3.77 -6.39
N SER A 31 8.02 4.95 -5.77
CA SER A 31 9.30 5.64 -5.55
C SER A 31 9.59 5.65 -4.07
N PHE A 32 10.69 5.02 -3.67
CA PHE A 32 11.14 5.04 -2.28
C PHE A 32 12.12 6.20 -2.08
N PRO A 33 11.87 7.12 -1.15
CA PRO A 33 12.85 8.15 -0.82
C PRO A 33 14.08 7.52 -0.16
N GLU A 34 15.27 7.94 -0.62
CA GLU A 34 16.54 7.56 0.00
C GLU A 34 16.96 8.65 0.99
N PHE A 35 17.27 8.26 2.22
CA PHE A 35 17.74 9.16 3.25
C PHE A 35 19.22 8.92 3.54
N PRO A 36 20.02 9.97 3.81
CA PRO A 36 21.42 9.81 4.19
C PRO A 36 21.51 9.11 5.54
N TYR A 37 21.73 7.79 5.53
CA TYR A 37 21.94 6.99 6.72
C TYR A 37 23.43 6.70 6.91
N LYS A 38 23.95 7.01 8.10
CA LYS A 38 25.29 6.61 8.50
C LYS A 38 25.20 5.44 9.47
N GLU A 39 25.48 4.25 8.97
CA GLU A 39 25.60 3.05 9.78
C GLU A 39 26.73 3.23 10.80
N THR A 40 26.37 3.23 12.07
CA THR A 40 27.31 3.15 13.18
C THR A 40 26.76 2.16 14.21
N GLY A 41 27.63 1.36 14.83
CA GLY A 41 27.19 0.37 15.82
C GLY A 41 26.43 0.99 17.01
N LYS A 42 26.69 2.26 17.33
CA LYS A 42 25.95 3.00 18.37
C LYS A 42 24.52 3.32 17.93
N ASN A 43 24.32 3.70 16.67
CA ASN A 43 22.99 4.01 16.15
C ASN A 43 22.12 2.74 16.10
N GLU A 44 22.69 1.63 15.65
CA GLU A 44 21.98 0.35 15.57
C GLU A 44 21.58 -0.16 16.96
N MET A 45 22.50 -0.12 17.93
CA MET A 45 22.21 -0.50 19.31
C MET A 45 21.09 0.35 19.90
N ALA A 46 21.18 1.69 19.74
CA ALA A 46 20.15 2.59 20.22
C ALA A 46 18.79 2.33 19.54
N PHE A 47 18.79 2.09 18.23
CA PHE A 47 17.58 1.76 17.48
C PHE A 47 16.89 0.50 18.03
N HIS A 48 17.64 -0.58 18.25
CA HIS A 48 17.09 -1.81 18.83
C HIS A 48 16.58 -1.62 20.26
N GLU A 49 17.23 -0.79 21.07
CA GLU A 49 16.76 -0.45 22.41
C GLU A 49 15.41 0.28 22.36
N TYR A 50 15.27 1.29 21.49
CA TYR A 50 14.01 2.01 21.28
C TYR A 50 12.90 1.10 20.72
N GLU A 51 13.23 0.27 19.73
CA GLU A 51 12.29 -0.69 19.14
C GLU A 51 11.76 -1.64 20.22
N SER A 52 12.66 -2.24 21.00
CA SER A 52 12.30 -3.15 22.10
C SER A 52 11.43 -2.47 23.16
N ALA A 53 11.71 -1.21 23.50
CA ALA A 53 10.91 -0.44 24.45
C ALA A 53 9.50 -0.15 23.90
N CYS A 54 9.39 0.20 22.62
CA CYS A 54 8.13 0.45 21.95
C CYS A 54 7.27 -0.82 21.80
N GLU A 55 7.88 -1.98 21.52
CA GLU A 55 7.17 -3.26 21.47
C GLU A 55 6.55 -3.65 22.82
N GLN A 56 7.21 -3.29 23.92
CA GLN A 56 6.78 -3.56 25.28
C GLN A 56 5.80 -2.51 25.83
N SER A 57 5.65 -1.37 25.14
CA SER A 57 4.70 -0.33 25.55
C SER A 57 3.27 -0.88 25.63
N PRO A 58 2.48 -0.52 26.65
CA PRO A 58 1.06 -0.88 26.73
C PRO A 58 0.24 -0.46 25.50
N SER A 59 0.65 0.63 24.81
CA SER A 59 -0.03 1.14 23.62
C SER A 59 0.12 0.22 22.41
N CYS A 60 1.31 -0.37 22.21
CA CYS A 60 1.59 -1.20 21.05
C CYS A 60 1.46 -2.70 21.33
N SER A 61 1.70 -3.13 22.58
CA SER A 61 1.65 -4.56 22.97
C SER A 61 0.26 -5.18 22.82
N GLN A 62 -0.80 -4.38 22.93
CA GLN A 62 -2.20 -4.82 22.76
C GLN A 62 -2.62 -4.96 21.29
N LEU A 63 -1.84 -4.39 20.37
CA LEU A 63 -2.11 -4.46 18.93
C LEU A 63 -1.53 -5.74 18.33
N ALA A 64 -2.04 -6.12 17.16
CA ALA A 64 -1.62 -7.33 16.45
C ALA A 64 -1.34 -7.06 14.97
N SER A 65 -0.48 -7.88 14.35
CA SER A 65 -0.18 -7.80 12.92
C SER A 65 0.28 -6.38 12.50
N ILE A 66 -0.25 -5.85 11.40
CA ILE A 66 0.21 -4.61 10.78
C ILE A 66 -0.02 -3.37 11.67
N SER A 67 -1.05 -3.38 12.52
CA SER A 67 -1.32 -2.25 13.42
C SER A 67 -0.27 -2.17 14.53
N ARG A 68 0.23 -3.31 15.02
CA ARG A 68 1.37 -3.37 15.94
C ARG A 68 2.63 -2.82 15.28
N VAL A 69 2.94 -3.26 14.05
CA VAL A 69 4.11 -2.79 13.31
C VAL A 69 4.04 -1.27 13.08
N ARG A 70 2.87 -0.74 12.71
CA ARG A 70 2.63 0.71 12.59
C ARG A 70 2.91 1.42 13.91
N CYS A 71 2.31 0.96 15.00
CA CYS A 71 2.47 1.57 16.32
C CYS A 71 3.92 1.63 16.78
N VAL A 72 4.67 0.51 16.63
CA VAL A 72 6.08 0.45 17.04
C VAL A 72 6.93 1.42 16.22
N ARG A 73 6.76 1.45 14.88
CA ARG A 73 7.50 2.37 14.00
C ARG A 73 7.22 3.83 14.32
N GLU A 74 5.96 4.17 14.58
CA GLU A 74 5.56 5.53 14.98
C GLU A 74 6.10 5.89 16.37
N CYS A 75 6.10 4.95 17.31
CA CYS A 75 6.65 5.11 18.66
C CYS A 75 8.15 5.40 18.65
N VAL A 76 8.93 4.69 17.82
CA VAL A 76 10.39 4.87 17.73
C VAL A 76 10.74 6.30 17.28
N SER A 77 10.00 6.85 16.31
CA SER A 77 10.14 8.24 15.91
C SER A 77 8.89 8.71 15.14
N PRO A 78 8.04 9.56 15.76
CA PRO A 78 6.83 10.03 15.11
C PRO A 78 7.09 10.87 13.85
N SER A 79 8.15 11.69 13.87
CA SER A 79 8.53 12.52 12.73
C SER A 79 9.00 11.67 11.54
N CYS A 80 9.91 10.72 11.79
CA CYS A 80 10.41 9.81 10.76
C CYS A 80 9.28 8.95 10.18
N TYR A 81 8.36 8.48 11.05
CA TYR A 81 7.20 7.72 10.62
C TYR A 81 6.31 8.51 9.66
N SER A 82 6.01 9.77 10.00
CA SER A 82 5.19 10.64 9.15
C SER A 82 5.84 10.90 7.79
N GLU A 83 7.14 11.16 7.77
CA GLU A 83 7.84 11.49 6.53
C GLU A 83 7.93 10.28 5.58
N ILE A 84 8.15 9.08 6.11
CA ILE A 84 8.39 7.88 5.30
C ILE A 84 7.10 7.15 4.94
N TYR A 85 6.10 7.13 5.82
CA TYR A 85 4.93 6.24 5.67
C TYR A 85 3.60 6.96 5.52
N GLN A 86 3.51 8.29 5.66
CA GLN A 86 2.22 8.97 5.62
C GLN A 86 1.59 8.98 4.22
N SER A 87 2.41 9.03 3.15
CA SER A 87 1.95 8.98 1.76
C SER A 87 1.28 7.66 1.38
N ASP A 88 1.72 6.56 1.99
CA ASP A 88 1.33 5.19 1.59
C ASP A 88 0.07 4.69 2.32
N GLN A 89 -0.45 5.48 3.26
CA GLN A 89 -1.63 5.15 4.06
C GLN A 89 -2.94 5.70 3.47
N ALA A 90 -2.88 6.36 2.31
CA ALA A 90 -4.00 6.95 1.60
C ALA A 90 -4.78 5.94 0.75
#